data_AF-A0A7C5RNU6-F1
#
_entry.id   AF-A0A7C5RNU6-F1
#
_cell.length_a   1.000
_cell.length_b   1.000
_cell.length_c   1.000
_cell.angle_alpha   90.00
_cell.angle_beta   90.00
_cell.angle_gamma   90.00
#
_symmetry.space_group_name_H-M   'P 1'
#
loop_
_entity.id
_entity.type
_entity.pdbx_description
1 polymer ?
#
loop_
_entity_poly.entity_id
_entity_poly.type
_entity_poly.pdbx_seq_one_letter_code
_entity_poly.pdbx_strand_id
1 'polypeptide(L)'
;MLRIEGRIVDCILTRDGGLISPYVVLNVVQSVEGLRKFRIIQQQDYSVEILASIIPDEAERALKEPEEKLPQVLHRLKYKITIVDDIPESIGNKAKLVESLSLRLEASRRGG
;
A
#
# COMPACT_ATOMS: atom_id res chain seq x y z
N MET A 1 17.86 -2.23 -5.64
CA MET A 1 17.27 -1.22 -6.54
C MET A 1 15.77 -1.44 -6.55
N LEU A 2 14.98 -0.46 -6.11
CA LEU A 2 13.50 -0.54 -6.05
C LEU A 2 12.95 -0.28 -7.46
N ARG A 3 12.10 -1.18 -7.97
CA ARG A 3 11.55 -1.12 -9.33
C ARG A 3 10.04 -0.86 -9.34
N ILE A 4 9.56 0.35 -9.10
CA ILE A 4 8.11 0.70 -9.09
C ILE A 4 7.37 0.08 -10.30
N GLU A 5 6.44 -0.87 -10.08
CA GLU A 5 5.62 -1.56 -11.07
C GLU A 5 4.17 -1.21 -10.73
N GLY A 6 3.57 -0.36 -11.57
CA GLY A 6 2.21 0.15 -11.39
C GLY A 6 2.06 1.65 -11.71
N ARG A 7 0.82 2.09 -11.95
CA ARG A 7 0.50 3.51 -12.23
C ARG A 7 0.08 4.18 -10.91
N ILE A 8 0.85 5.14 -10.41
CA ILE A 8 0.43 5.99 -9.29
C ILE A 8 -0.62 6.96 -9.85
N VAL A 9 -1.93 6.76 -9.60
CA VAL A 9 -2.92 7.82 -9.91
C VAL A 9 -2.58 9.08 -9.12
N ASP A 10 -2.76 10.25 -9.74
CA ASP A 10 -2.20 11.53 -9.27
C ASP A 10 -2.59 11.96 -7.85
N CYS A 11 -3.63 11.37 -7.24
CA CYS A 11 -4.15 11.74 -5.93
C CYS A 11 -5.23 10.78 -5.38
N ILE A 12 -5.35 10.73 -4.05
CA ILE A 12 -6.51 10.21 -3.31
C ILE A 12 -7.46 11.39 -3.07
N LEU A 13 -8.73 11.26 -3.48
CA LEU A 13 -9.72 12.33 -3.35
C LEU A 13 -10.39 12.31 -1.96
N THR A 14 -10.51 13.45 -1.29
CA THR A 14 -11.25 13.56 -0.03
C THR A 14 -12.71 13.90 -0.27
N ARG A 15 -13.58 13.68 0.73
CA ARG A 15 -15.04 13.93 0.62
C ARG A 15 -15.40 15.39 0.38
N ASP A 16 -14.53 16.31 0.81
CA ASP A 16 -14.63 17.75 0.62
C ASP A 16 -13.95 18.22 -0.69
N GLY A 17 -13.51 17.30 -1.56
CA GLY A 17 -12.92 17.62 -2.86
C GLY A 17 -11.43 17.95 -2.83
N GLY A 18 -10.77 17.82 -1.67
CA GLY A 18 -9.32 17.93 -1.52
C GLY A 18 -8.57 16.73 -2.12
N LEU A 19 -7.27 16.92 -2.33
CA LEU A 19 -6.39 15.91 -2.93
C LEU A 19 -5.28 15.55 -1.94
N ILE A 20 -5.15 14.26 -1.64
CA ILE A 20 -4.06 13.70 -0.85
C ILE A 20 -3.07 13.07 -1.81
N SER A 21 -1.79 13.45 -1.67
CA SER A 21 -0.70 12.82 -2.42
C SER A 21 -0.58 11.33 -2.06
N PRO A 22 -0.55 10.40 -3.00
CA PRO A 22 -0.39 8.97 -2.69
C PRO A 22 0.91 8.69 -1.93
N TYR A 23 1.93 9.52 -2.11
CA TYR A 23 3.23 9.41 -1.43
C TYR A 23 3.12 9.51 0.11
N VAL A 24 2.14 10.26 0.65
CA VAL A 24 2.00 10.33 2.11
C VAL A 24 1.46 9.03 2.69
N VAL A 25 0.60 8.33 1.96
CA VAL A 25 0.09 7.00 2.36
C VAL A 25 1.17 5.95 2.13
N LEU A 26 1.91 6.05 1.02
CA LEU A 26 3.04 5.18 0.70
C LEU A 26 4.09 5.16 1.81
N ASN A 27 4.49 6.32 2.33
CA ASN A 27 5.48 6.41 3.41
C ASN A 27 5.00 5.71 4.69
N VAL A 28 3.70 5.74 4.98
CA VAL A 28 3.12 5.04 6.14
C VAL A 28 3.04 3.54 5.90
N VAL A 29 2.63 3.11 4.70
CA VAL A 29 2.54 1.69 4.37
C VAL A 29 3.93 1.06 4.30
N GLN A 30 4.95 1.79 3.86
CA GLN A 30 6.34 1.29 3.81
C GLN A 30 6.99 1.11 5.18
N SER A 31 6.42 1.68 6.27
CA SER A 31 6.93 1.42 7.62
C SER A 31 6.51 0.05 8.16
N VAL A 32 5.67 -0.69 7.42
CA VAL A 32 5.28 -2.05 7.76
C VAL A 32 6.50 -2.97 7.67
N GLU A 33 6.91 -3.53 8.81
CA GLU A 33 7.95 -4.56 8.86
C GLU A 33 7.52 -5.79 8.05
N GLY A 34 8.45 -6.36 7.28
CA GLY A 34 8.17 -7.55 6.48
C GLY A 34 7.26 -7.34 5.27
N LEU A 35 6.97 -6.08 4.89
CA LEU A 35 6.14 -5.78 3.73
C LEU A 35 6.77 -6.30 2.43
N ARG A 36 6.03 -7.15 1.72
CA ARG A 36 6.39 -7.67 0.41
C ARG A 36 5.71 -6.91 -0.70
N LYS A 37 4.39 -6.73 -0.61
CA LYS A 37 3.60 -6.03 -1.62
C LYS A 37 2.51 -5.22 -0.92
N PHE A 38 2.11 -4.12 -1.52
CA PHE A 38 0.90 -3.42 -1.10
C PHE A 38 0.14 -2.85 -2.29
N ARG A 39 -1.14 -2.59 -2.06
CA ARG A 39 -2.03 -1.94 -3.01
C ARG A 39 -2.98 -1.02 -2.25
N ILE A 40 -3.12 0.20 -2.75
CA ILE A 40 -4.02 1.21 -2.21
C ILE A 40 -5.16 1.42 -3.23
N ILE A 41 -6.39 1.21 -2.78
CA ILE A 41 -7.59 1.27 -3.60
C ILE A 41 -8.50 2.33 -3.01
N GLN A 42 -8.83 3.35 -3.79
CA GLN A 42 -9.90 4.27 -3.42
C GLN A 42 -11.23 3.76 -3.98
N GLN A 43 -12.17 3.49 -3.08
CA GLN A 43 -13.53 3.09 -3.40
C GLN A 43 -14.37 4.30 -3.84
N GLN A 44 -15.51 4.04 -4.48
CA GLN A 44 -16.41 5.10 -4.96
C GLN A 44 -17.01 5.94 -3.82
N ASP A 45 -17.08 5.41 -2.60
CA ASP A 45 -17.57 6.10 -1.41
C ASP A 45 -16.47 6.90 -0.67
N TYR A 46 -15.34 7.12 -1.36
CA TYR A 46 -14.12 7.77 -0.90
C TYR A 46 -13.33 6.99 0.16
N SER A 47 -13.78 5.80 0.55
CA SER A 47 -13.01 4.97 1.48
C SER A 47 -11.74 4.42 0.82
N VAL A 48 -10.72 4.18 1.66
CA VAL A 48 -9.41 3.69 1.22
C VAL A 48 -9.19 2.28 1.73
N GLU A 49 -9.00 1.34 0.82
CA GLU A 49 -8.62 -0.03 1.14
C GLU A 49 -7.13 -0.23 0.85
N ILE A 50 -6.41 -0.73 1.84
CA ILE A 50 -4.98 -1.02 1.77
C ILE A 50 -4.80 -2.52 1.90
N LEU A 51 -4.42 -3.17 0.82
CA LEU A 51 -4.00 -4.58 0.83
C LEU A 51 -2.50 -4.63 1.10
N ALA A 52 -2.08 -5.45 2.04
CA ALA A 52 -0.67 -5.67 2.35
C ALA A 52 -0.38 -7.18 2.36
N SER A 53 0.67 -7.60 1.66
CA SER A 53 1.26 -8.92 1.80
C SER A 53 2.55 -8.78 2.58
N ILE A 54 2.66 -9.55 3.66
CA ILE A 54 3.73 -9.47 4.65
C ILE A 54 4.35 -10.85 4.88
N ILE A 55 5.55 -10.88 5.44
CA ILE A 55 6.17 -12.13 5.90
C ILE A 55 5.39 -12.66 7.13
N PRO A 56 5.02 -13.95 7.19
CA PRO A 56 4.12 -14.50 8.22
C PRO A 56 4.51 -14.23 9.68
N ASP A 57 5.80 -14.15 9.98
CA ASP A 57 6.31 -13.99 11.35
C ASP A 57 6.18 -12.56 11.93
N GLU A 58 5.75 -11.57 11.13
CA GLU A 58 5.78 -10.15 11.53
C GLU A 58 4.39 -9.48 11.57
N ALA A 59 3.31 -10.24 11.34
CA ALA A 59 1.97 -9.72 11.09
C ALA A 59 1.35 -8.85 12.21
N GLU A 60 1.56 -9.25 13.46
CA GLU A 60 0.90 -8.58 14.59
C GLU A 60 1.58 -7.25 14.94
N ARG A 61 2.88 -7.11 14.66
CA ARG A 61 3.65 -5.86 14.86
C ARG A 61 3.59 -4.94 13.65
N ALA A 62 3.49 -5.53 12.46
CA ALA A 62 3.42 -4.86 11.17
C ALA A 62 2.34 -3.77 11.09
N LEU A 63 1.21 -3.93 11.77
CA LEU A 63 0.07 -3.01 11.63
C LEU A 63 0.05 -1.84 12.63
N LYS A 64 0.81 -1.91 13.72
CA LYS A 64 0.72 -0.93 14.82
C LYS A 64 1.04 0.49 14.35
N GLU A 65 2.13 0.66 13.61
CA GLU A 65 2.55 1.97 13.12
C GLU A 65 1.62 2.54 12.03
N PRO A 66 1.17 1.75 11.03
CA PRO A 66 0.12 2.17 10.11
C PRO A 66 -1.17 2.59 10.80
N GLU A 67 -1.62 1.87 11.82
CA GLU A 67 -2.85 2.20 12.56
C GLU A 67 -2.77 3.56 13.26
N GLU A 68 -1.59 3.93 13.77
CA GLU A 68 -1.36 5.23 14.43
C GLU A 68 -1.21 6.39 13.42
N LYS A 69 -0.61 6.14 12.24
CA LYS A 69 -0.23 7.18 11.28
C LYS A 69 -1.25 7.40 10.16
N LEU A 70 -1.95 6.36 9.70
CA LEU A 70 -2.94 6.47 8.61
C LEU A 70 -4.07 7.46 8.91
N PRO A 71 -4.65 7.54 10.12
CA PRO A 71 -5.68 8.53 10.45
C PRO A 71 -5.23 9.97 10.21
N GLN A 72 -3.94 10.24 10.40
CA GLN A 72 -3.34 11.58 10.29
C GLN A 72 -3.17 11.99 8.82
N VAL A 73 -2.81 11.04 7.95
CA VAL A 73 -2.56 11.32 6.52
C VAL A 73 -3.80 11.15 5.64
N LEU A 74 -4.83 10.45 6.11
CA LEU A 74 -6.06 10.20 5.35
C LEU A 74 -7.18 11.22 5.64
N HIS A 75 -6.91 12.29 6.40
CA HIS A 75 -7.84 13.40 6.62
C HIS A 75 -9.29 12.95 6.94
N ARG A 76 -9.47 11.98 7.83
CA ARG A 76 -10.78 11.40 8.25
C ARG A 76 -11.49 10.54 7.21
N LEU A 77 -10.83 10.17 6.10
CA LEU A 77 -11.36 9.13 5.23
C LEU A 77 -11.47 7.82 6.01
N LYS A 78 -12.55 7.08 5.76
CA LYS A 78 -12.67 5.69 6.23
C LYS A 78 -11.58 4.87 5.54
N TYR A 79 -10.89 4.03 6.29
CA TYR A 79 -9.90 3.14 5.72
C TYR A 79 -9.93 1.76 6.36
N LYS A 80 -9.39 0.78 5.65
CA LYS A 80 -9.19 -0.58 6.12
C LYS A 80 -7.85 -1.10 5.62
N ILE A 81 -7.09 -1.72 6.52
CA ILE A 81 -5.90 -2.50 6.16
C ILE A 81 -6.30 -3.97 6.17
N THR A 82 -5.95 -4.70 5.12
CA THR A 82 -6.20 -6.14 5.01
C THR A 82 -4.88 -6.84 4.69
N ILE A 83 -4.44 -7.72 5.58
CA ILE A 83 -3.31 -8.62 5.32
C ILE A 83 -3.79 -9.75 4.43
N VAL A 84 -3.09 -10.00 3.32
CA VAL A 84 -3.38 -11.08 2.36
C VAL A 84 -2.09 -11.83 2.02
N ASP A 85 -2.21 -13.13 1.73
CA ASP A 85 -1.04 -13.96 1.39
C ASP A 85 -0.37 -13.49 0.10
N ASP A 86 -1.16 -13.15 -0.91
CA ASP A 86 -0.69 -12.55 -2.16
C ASP A 86 -1.68 -11.51 -2.67
N ILE A 87 -1.15 -10.49 -3.34
CA ILE A 87 -1.95 -9.45 -4.01
C ILE A 87 -1.93 -9.77 -5.50
N PRO A 88 -3.07 -10.18 -6.09
CA PRO A 88 -3.13 -10.52 -7.50
C PRO A 88 -2.84 -9.30 -8.37
N GLU A 89 -2.05 -9.51 -9.42
CA GLU A 89 -1.82 -8.50 -10.46
C GLU A 89 -3.13 -8.16 -11.15
N SER A 90 -3.42 -6.86 -11.28
CA SER A 90 -4.72 -6.43 -11.81
C SER A 90 -4.75 -6.51 -13.34
N ILE A 91 -5.55 -7.41 -13.89
CA ILE A 91 -6.01 -7.31 -15.29
C ILE A 91 -7.19 -6.33 -15.30
N GLY A 92 -6.92 -5.09 -15.75
CA GLY A 92 -7.79 -3.91 -15.85
C GLY A 92 -9.27 -4.00 -15.44
N ASN A 93 -9.68 -3.15 -14.49
CA ASN A 93 -11.03 -2.57 -14.47
C ASN A 93 -11.15 -1.33 -13.56
N LYS A 94 -11.63 -0.23 -14.15
CA LYS A 94 -12.40 0.94 -13.64
C LYS A 94 -12.35 1.40 -12.16
N ALA A 95 -11.29 1.18 -11.39
CA ALA A 95 -11.02 1.87 -10.12
C ALA A 95 -9.77 2.77 -10.26
N LYS A 96 -9.76 3.96 -9.65
CA LYS A 96 -8.54 4.79 -9.54
C LYS A 96 -7.55 4.03 -8.62
N LEU A 97 -6.39 3.68 -9.16
CA LEU A 97 -5.51 2.61 -8.64
C LEU A 97 -4.17 3.20 -8.17
N VAL A 98 -3.77 2.97 -6.92
CA VAL A 98 -2.42 3.30 -6.41
C VAL A 98 -1.67 2.00 -6.07
N GLU A 99 -0.55 1.74 -6.76
CA GLU A 99 0.36 0.59 -6.61
C GLU A 99 1.74 1.02 -6.08
N SER A 100 2.48 0.12 -5.37
CA SER A 100 3.87 -0.25 -5.76
C SER A 100 4.75 -1.04 -4.73
N LEU A 101 5.08 -2.28 -5.10
CA LEU A 101 6.39 -3.00 -5.04
C LEU A 101 6.87 -4.03 -4.01
N SER A 102 7.16 -5.20 -4.59
CA SER A 102 8.05 -6.32 -4.27
C SER A 102 9.53 -5.96 -4.00
N LEU A 103 10.01 -6.27 -2.79
CA LEU A 103 11.43 -6.48 -2.53
C LEU A 103 11.86 -7.83 -3.11
N ARG A 104 12.67 -7.82 -4.19
CA ARG A 104 13.39 -9.03 -4.62
C ARG A 104 14.69 -9.08 -3.83
N LEU A 105 14.78 -9.99 -2.86
CA LEU A 105 16.06 -10.41 -2.28
C LEU A 105 16.86 -11.06 -3.41
N GLU A 106 17.82 -10.34 -3.97
CA GLU A 106 18.83 -10.96 -4.82
C GLU A 106 19.69 -11.84 -3.92
N ALA A 107 19.37 -13.13 -3.88
CA ALA A 107 20.30 -14.14 -3.44
C ALA A 107 21.51 -14.05 -4.37
N SER A 108 22.58 -13.46 -3.84
CA SER A 108 23.92 -13.44 -4.43
C SER A 108 24.37 -14.88 -4.72
N ARG A 109 24.00 -15.42 -5.89
CA ARG A 109 24.77 -16.48 -6.53
C ARG A 109 26.05 -15.83 -7.06
N ARG A 110 27.03 -15.67 -6.16
CA ARG A 110 28.42 -15.66 -6.61
C ARG A 110 28.73 -17.10 -7.01
N GLY A 111 28.83 -17.32 -8.31
CA GLY A 111 29.63 -18.40 -8.84
C GLY A 111 31.07 -18.25 -8.36
N GLY A 112 31.70 -19.40 -8.20
CA GLY A 112 33.07 -19.60 -7.74
C GLY A 112 33.23 -21.06 -7.39
#